data_AF-A0A7W0J2V8-F1
#
_entry.id   AF-A0A7W0J2V8-F1
#
_cell.length_a   1.000
_cell.length_b   1.000
_cell.length_c   1.000
_cell.angle_alpha   90.00
_cell.angle_beta   90.00
_cell.angle_gamma   90.00
#
_symmetry.space_group_name_H-M   'P 1'
#
loop_
_entity.id
_entity.type
_entity.pdbx_description
1 polymer ?
#
loop_
_entity_poly.entity_id
_entity_poly.type
_entity_poly.pdbx_seq_one_letter_code
_entity_poly.pdbx_strand_id
1 'polypeptide(L)'
;MIQYFMPCVKIGCSGFMYDEWQGTFYPNELSRRQWLEYYCKKFATVELDITFHSVPEKETFSKWHSETPKDFIISLKGSRFITHVKKLKSPAEPLDVFFSRITALKEKLGVVLWQFPPEFKADIGKLKDFLEALSQ
;
A
#
# COMPACT_ATOMS: atom_id res chain seq x y z
N MET A 1 35.57 -9.27 -11.74
CA MET A 1 34.96 -7.92 -11.77
C MET A 1 33.68 -8.02 -10.94
N ILE A 2 33.66 -7.49 -9.71
CA ILE A 2 32.47 -7.57 -8.84
C ILE A 2 31.48 -6.53 -9.35
N GLN A 3 30.34 -7.00 -9.86
CA GLN A 3 29.26 -6.12 -10.30
C GLN A 3 28.54 -5.63 -9.06
N TYR A 4 28.83 -4.40 -8.64
CA TYR A 4 28.07 -3.73 -7.59
C TYR A 4 26.66 -3.51 -8.09
N PHE A 5 25.71 -4.31 -7.61
CA PHE A 5 24.30 -4.03 -7.76
C PHE A 5 24.00 -2.79 -6.92
N MET A 6 23.73 -1.65 -7.54
CA MET A 6 23.28 -0.47 -6.80
C MET A 6 21.80 -0.63 -6.43
N PRO A 7 21.44 -0.38 -5.16
CA PRO A 7 20.10 -0.14 -4.69
C PRO A 7 19.15 0.54 -5.65
N CYS A 8 18.07 -0.06 -6.17
CA CYS A 8 16.98 0.78 -6.67
C CYS A 8 16.25 1.37 -5.45
N VAL A 9 16.57 2.61 -5.06
CA VAL A 9 15.93 3.31 -3.94
C VAL A 9 14.77 4.15 -4.47
N LYS A 10 13.56 3.91 -3.97
CA LYS A 10 12.37 4.74 -4.23
C LYS A 10 11.98 5.49 -2.97
N ILE A 11 11.83 6.81 -3.08
CA ILE A 11 11.46 7.70 -1.99
C ILE A 11 10.05 8.22 -2.25
N GLY A 12 9.25 8.25 -1.18
CA GLY A 12 7.86 8.65 -1.16
C GLY A 12 7.39 8.92 0.27
N CYS A 13 6.07 9.08 0.41
CA CYS A 13 5.39 9.39 1.67
C CYS A 13 4.37 8.29 1.99
N SER A 14 4.00 8.18 3.27
CA SER A 14 2.76 7.50 3.67
C SER A 14 1.59 8.45 3.38
N GLY A 15 0.90 8.23 2.27
CA GLY A 15 -0.21 9.03 1.79
C GLY A 15 0.18 10.21 0.90
N PHE A 16 -0.82 10.73 0.18
CA PHE A 16 -0.71 11.93 -0.65
C PHE A 16 -1.92 12.88 -0.53
N MET A 17 -2.97 12.50 0.20
CA MET A 17 -4.21 13.30 0.30
C MET A 17 -4.32 13.98 1.66
N TYR A 18 -3.58 15.08 1.82
CA TYR A 18 -3.57 15.90 3.04
C TYR A 18 -3.96 17.33 2.69
N ASP A 19 -4.99 17.88 3.33
CA ASP A 19 -5.49 19.23 3.04
C ASP A 19 -4.47 20.30 3.44
N GLU A 20 -3.69 20.01 4.47
CA GLU A 20 -2.58 20.82 4.97
C GLU A 20 -1.42 20.95 3.96
N TRP A 21 -1.39 20.09 2.93
CA TRP A 21 -0.39 20.16 1.87
C TRP A 21 -0.75 21.19 0.79
N GLN A 22 -1.98 21.71 0.77
CA GLN A 22 -2.36 22.77 -0.14
C GLN A 22 -1.67 24.08 0.24
N GLY A 23 -1.02 24.72 -0.74
CA GLY A 23 -0.23 25.93 -0.56
C GLY A 23 1.21 25.70 -0.07
N THR A 24 1.54 24.51 0.43
CA THR A 24 2.89 24.15 0.91
C THR A 24 3.61 23.19 -0.04
N PHE A 25 2.93 22.11 -0.43
CA PHE A 25 3.41 21.13 -1.40
C PHE A 25 2.60 21.17 -2.70
N TYR A 26 1.27 21.20 -2.60
CA TYR A 26 0.37 21.39 -3.74
C TYR A 26 0.16 22.87 -4.02
N PRO A 27 0.15 23.32 -5.29
CA PRO A 27 -0.26 24.69 -5.62
C PRO A 27 -1.67 25.01 -5.10
N ASN A 28 -1.89 26.25 -4.66
CA ASN A 28 -3.17 26.68 -4.06
C ASN A 28 -4.37 26.41 -4.97
N GLU A 29 -4.26 26.65 -6.27
CA GLU A 29 -5.36 26.47 -7.23
C GLU A 29 -5.49 25.02 -7.73
N LEU A 30 -4.64 24.09 -7.27
CA LEU A 30 -4.65 22.73 -7.76
C LEU A 30 -5.79 21.93 -7.11
N SER A 31 -6.75 21.49 -7.93
CA SER A 31 -7.84 20.65 -7.47
C SER A 31 -7.35 19.31 -6.90
N ARG A 32 -8.04 18.79 -5.88
CA ARG A 32 -7.70 17.48 -5.25
C ARG A 32 -7.62 16.33 -6.25
N ARG A 33 -8.42 16.37 -7.33
CA ARG A 33 -8.41 15.35 -8.39
C ARG A 33 -7.05 15.24 -9.08
N GLN A 34 -6.28 16.33 -9.10
CA GLN A 34 -4.96 16.39 -9.74
C GLN A 34 -3.80 16.13 -8.77
N TRP A 35 -4.08 15.92 -7.47
CA TRP A 35 -3.02 15.75 -6.48
C TRP A 35 -2.18 14.50 -6.71
N LEU A 36 -2.79 13.37 -7.09
CA LEU A 36 -2.04 12.15 -7.41
C LEU A 36 -1.09 12.38 -8.60
N GLU A 37 -1.59 13.02 -9.66
CA GLU A 37 -0.78 13.35 -10.83
C GLU A 37 0.38 14.28 -10.46
N TYR A 38 0.12 15.30 -9.63
CA TYR A 38 1.15 16.21 -9.15
C TYR A 38 2.18 15.49 -8.26
N TYR A 39 1.72 14.64 -7.35
CA TYR A 39 2.56 13.85 -6.46
C TYR A 39 3.53 12.95 -7.24
N CYS A 40 3.04 12.29 -8.29
CA CYS A 40 3.84 11.44 -9.17
C CYS A 40 4.95 12.19 -9.92
N LYS A 41 4.87 13.53 -10.04
CA LYS A 41 5.95 14.36 -10.62
C LYS A 41 7.09 14.63 -9.63
N LYS A 42 6.89 14.35 -8.34
CA LYS A 42 7.83 14.64 -7.25
C LYS A 42 8.42 13.40 -6.60
N PHE A 43 7.64 12.33 -6.51
CA PHE A 43 8.02 11.07 -5.86
C PHE A 43 7.85 9.87 -6.78
N ALA A 44 8.61 8.81 -6.50
CA ALA A 44 8.60 7.56 -7.28
C ALA A 44 7.70 6.47 -6.68
N THR A 45 7.23 6.68 -5.44
CA THR A 45 6.39 5.73 -4.72
C THR A 45 5.49 6.42 -3.71
N VAL A 46 4.44 5.73 -3.27
CA VAL A 46 3.59 6.14 -2.14
C VAL A 46 3.18 4.89 -1.36
N GLU A 47 3.09 5.00 -0.04
CA GLU A 47 2.41 4.02 0.81
C GLU A 47 0.98 4.49 1.08
N LEU A 48 -0.03 3.65 0.84
CA LEU A 48 -1.43 3.98 1.12
C LEU A 48 -1.93 3.26 2.37
N ASP A 49 -2.28 4.07 3.37
CA ASP A 49 -2.82 3.61 4.66
C ASP A 49 -4.35 3.48 4.65
N ILE A 50 -5.03 3.94 3.59
CA ILE A 50 -6.50 3.81 3.49
C ILE A 50 -6.96 2.36 3.63
N THR A 51 -6.21 1.42 3.03
CA THR A 51 -6.47 -0.02 3.06
C THR A 51 -6.38 -0.63 4.46
N PHE A 52 -5.68 0.02 5.39
CA PHE A 52 -5.65 -0.38 6.79
C PHE A 52 -7.03 -0.19 7.44
N HIS A 53 -7.72 0.90 7.12
CA HIS A 53 -9.02 1.24 7.73
C HIS A 53 -10.20 0.62 6.97
N SER A 54 -10.16 0.69 5.64
CA SER A 54 -11.17 0.15 4.74
C SER A 54 -10.53 -0.17 3.39
N VAL A 55 -10.75 -1.37 2.86
CA VAL A 55 -10.19 -1.76 1.55
C VAL A 55 -11.11 -1.20 0.46
N PRO A 56 -10.65 -0.24 -0.37
CA PRO A 56 -11.47 0.29 -1.47
C PRO A 56 -11.92 -0.79 -2.45
N GLU A 57 -12.88 -0.46 -3.30
CA GLU A 57 -13.27 -1.36 -4.40
C GLU A 57 -12.19 -1.46 -5.48
N LYS A 58 -12.21 -2.56 -6.23
CA LYS A 58 -11.20 -2.93 -7.24
C LYS A 58 -10.99 -1.84 -8.30
N GLU A 59 -12.05 -1.11 -8.63
CA GLU A 59 -12.06 0.00 -9.58
C GLU A 59 -11.16 1.16 -9.12
N THR A 60 -11.07 1.39 -7.81
CA THR A 60 -10.19 2.42 -7.22
C THR A 60 -8.73 2.09 -7.47
N PHE A 61 -8.33 0.84 -7.25
CA PHE A 61 -6.98 0.36 -7.54
C PHE A 61 -6.68 0.38 -9.04
N SER A 62 -7.66 0.01 -9.87
CA SER A 62 -7.53 0.07 -11.33
C SER A 62 -7.32 1.50 -11.83
N LYS A 63 -7.99 2.47 -11.19
CA LYS A 63 -7.81 3.90 -11.45
C LYS A 63 -6.43 4.39 -11.02
N TRP A 64 -5.96 4.02 -9.82
CA TRP A 64 -4.58 4.36 -9.42
C TRP A 64 -3.52 3.73 -10.33
N HIS A 65 -3.76 2.51 -10.81
CA HIS A 65 -2.90 1.90 -11.83
C HIS A 65 -2.85 2.74 -13.10
N SER A 66 -3.99 3.22 -13.62
CA SER A 66 -4.01 3.99 -14.86
C SER A 66 -3.52 5.43 -14.73
N GLU A 67 -3.75 6.09 -13.58
CA GLU A 67 -3.42 7.51 -13.37
C GLU A 67 -1.95 7.76 -12.96
N THR A 68 -1.21 6.71 -12.58
CA THR A 68 0.20 6.84 -12.17
C THR A 68 1.17 6.51 -13.32
N PRO A 69 2.41 7.04 -13.32
CA PRO A 69 3.44 6.66 -14.30
C PRO A 69 3.76 5.17 -14.30
N LYS A 70 4.29 4.64 -15.40
CA LYS A 70 4.63 3.22 -15.56
C LYS A 70 5.51 2.68 -14.45
N ASP A 71 6.54 3.45 -14.05
CA ASP A 71 7.54 3.01 -13.07
C ASP A 71 7.19 3.43 -11.63
N PHE A 72 5.99 3.97 -11.39
CA PHE A 72 5.54 4.37 -10.07
C PHE A 72 5.08 3.16 -9.27
N ILE A 73 5.53 3.06 -8.01
CA ILE A 73 5.23 1.92 -7.14
C ILE A 73 4.29 2.34 -6.02
N ILE A 74 3.26 1.56 -5.78
CA ILE A 74 2.28 1.76 -4.71
C ILE A 74 2.48 0.65 -3.70
N SER A 75 2.79 1.05 -2.47
CA SER A 75 2.82 0.17 -1.31
C SER A 75 1.48 0.32 -0.58
N LEU A 76 0.98 -0.77 0.01
CA LEU A 76 -0.30 -0.75 0.71
C LEU A 76 -0.10 -1.21 2.14
N LYS A 77 -0.84 -0.64 3.06
CA LYS A 77 -0.94 -1.21 4.41
C LYS A 77 -1.99 -2.31 4.44
N GLY A 78 -1.63 -3.46 5.00
CA GLY A 78 -2.54 -4.58 5.17
C GLY A 78 -3.75 -4.19 6.03
N SER A 79 -4.91 -4.79 5.77
CA SER A 79 -6.14 -4.47 6.51
C SER A 79 -5.98 -4.70 8.01
N ARG A 80 -6.38 -3.72 8.83
CA ARG A 80 -6.40 -3.86 10.30
C ARG A 80 -7.30 -4.99 10.76
N PHE A 81 -8.28 -5.39 9.93
CA PHE A 81 -9.11 -6.55 10.23
C PHE A 81 -8.26 -7.82 10.38
N ILE A 82 -7.20 -7.97 9.58
CA ILE A 82 -6.30 -9.11 9.61
C ILE A 82 -5.35 -9.01 10.82
N THR A 83 -4.67 -7.87 11.00
CA THR A 83 -3.60 -7.73 12.02
C THR A 83 -4.08 -7.34 13.41
N HIS A 84 -5.09 -6.48 13.53
CA HIS A 84 -5.58 -5.95 14.82
C HIS A 84 -6.82 -6.68 15.34
N VAL A 85 -7.79 -6.98 14.45
CA VAL A 85 -9.06 -7.61 14.86
C VAL A 85 -8.92 -9.12 14.95
N LYS A 86 -8.57 -9.79 13.85
CA LYS A 86 -8.38 -11.25 13.79
C LYS A 86 -7.06 -11.70 14.41
N LYS A 87 -6.07 -10.81 14.51
CA LYS A 87 -4.74 -11.11 15.07
C LYS A 87 -4.14 -12.35 14.39
N LEU A 88 -4.19 -12.39 13.05
CA LEU A 88 -3.75 -13.48 12.17
C LEU A 88 -4.53 -14.80 12.27
N LYS A 89 -5.64 -14.86 13.02
CA LYS A 89 -6.47 -16.09 13.09
C LYS A 89 -7.25 -16.28 11.79
N SER A 90 -7.19 -17.50 11.24
CA SER A 90 -7.91 -17.92 10.03
C SER A 90 -7.73 -16.92 8.88
N PRO A 91 -6.50 -16.70 8.41
CA PRO A 91 -6.17 -15.56 7.56
C PRO A 91 -6.61 -15.71 6.09
N ALA A 92 -6.90 -16.93 5.62
CA ALA A 92 -7.16 -17.24 4.21
C ALA A 92 -8.28 -16.38 3.60
N GLU A 93 -9.52 -16.48 4.07
CA GLU A 93 -10.65 -15.72 3.51
C GLU A 93 -10.44 -14.19 3.57
N PRO A 94 -10.00 -13.58 4.69
CA PRO A 94 -9.67 -12.16 4.72
C PRO A 94 -8.58 -11.74 3.73
N LEU A 95 -7.57 -12.59 3.52
CA LEU A 95 -6.51 -12.35 2.54
C LEU A 95 -7.06 -12.45 1.12
N ASP A 96 -7.88 -13.45 0.80
CA ASP A 96 -8.52 -13.59 -0.51
C ASP A 96 -9.33 -12.34 -0.86
N VAL A 97 -10.15 -11.86 0.08
CA VAL A 97 -10.92 -10.62 -0.10
C VAL A 97 -10.01 -9.42 -0.33
N PHE A 98 -8.94 -9.29 0.45
CA PHE A 98 -7.97 -8.20 0.31
C PHE A 98 -7.28 -8.23 -1.07
N PHE A 99 -6.71 -9.38 -1.45
CA PHE A 99 -5.97 -9.56 -2.70
C PHE A 99 -6.86 -9.53 -3.94
N SER A 100 -8.12 -9.96 -3.85
CA SER A 100 -9.09 -9.85 -4.96
C SER A 100 -9.29 -8.41 -5.45
N ARG A 101 -9.04 -7.42 -4.57
CA ARG A 101 -9.16 -5.99 -4.85
C ARG A 101 -7.82 -5.37 -5.21
N ILE A 102 -6.79 -5.57 -4.38
CA ILE A 102 -5.51 -4.85 -4.51
C ILE A 102 -4.67 -5.30 -5.72
N THR A 103 -4.87 -6.53 -6.21
CA THR A 103 -4.15 -7.07 -7.38
C THR A 103 -4.44 -6.30 -8.67
N ALA A 104 -5.47 -5.46 -8.70
CA ALA A 104 -5.71 -4.53 -9.79
C ALA A 104 -4.60 -3.47 -9.97
N LEU A 105 -3.71 -3.29 -8.98
CA LEU A 105 -2.48 -2.51 -9.11
C LEU A 105 -1.39 -3.19 -9.96
N LYS A 106 -1.51 -4.50 -10.22
CA LYS A 106 -0.60 -5.26 -11.11
C LYS A 106 0.88 -5.02 -10.78
N GLU A 107 1.70 -4.69 -11.77
CA GLU A 107 3.15 -4.44 -11.65
C GLU A 107 3.49 -3.24 -10.75
N LYS A 108 2.52 -2.40 -10.40
CA LYS A 108 2.69 -1.26 -9.51
C LYS A 108 2.46 -1.60 -8.05
N LEU A 109 1.93 -2.78 -7.74
CA LEU A 109 1.85 -3.27 -6.36
C LEU A 109 3.27 -3.65 -5.89
N GLY A 110 3.87 -2.80 -5.05
CA GLY A 110 5.23 -2.99 -4.56
C GLY A 110 5.32 -3.92 -3.36
N VAL A 111 4.80 -3.46 -2.23
CA VAL A 111 4.82 -4.22 -0.97
C VAL A 111 3.50 -4.03 -0.22
N VAL A 112 3.12 -5.04 0.55
CA VAL A 112 2.06 -4.94 1.55
C VAL A 112 2.70 -4.92 2.94
N LEU A 113 2.55 -3.80 3.65
CA LEU A 113 3.04 -3.64 5.02
C LEU A 113 2.04 -4.24 6.01
N TRP A 114 2.45 -5.27 6.73
CA TRP A 114 1.68 -5.89 7.81
C TRP A 114 2.11 -5.35 9.17
N GLN A 115 1.52 -4.22 9.58
CA GLN A 115 1.77 -3.62 10.89
C GLN A 115 0.85 -4.25 11.97
N PHE A 116 1.44 -4.59 13.11
CA PHE A 116 0.77 -5.19 14.26
C PHE A 116 0.56 -4.17 15.40
N PRO A 117 -0.48 -4.35 16.23
CA PRO A 117 -0.67 -3.50 17.40
C PRO A 117 0.43 -3.74 18.44
N PRO A 118 0.74 -2.76 19.30
CA PRO A 118 1.86 -2.83 20.26
C PRO A 118 1.73 -3.98 21.25
N GLU A 119 0.52 -4.41 21.58
CA GLU A 119 0.24 -5.54 22.47
C GLU A 119 0.28 -6.91 21.78
N PHE A 120 0.57 -6.98 20.48
CA PHE A 120 0.65 -8.24 19.75
C PHE A 120 1.85 -9.06 20.22
N LYS A 121 1.59 -10.17 20.91
CA LYS A 121 2.63 -11.13 21.30
C LYS A 121 2.99 -12.00 20.11
N ALA A 122 4.29 -12.20 19.90
CA ALA A 122 4.79 -13.10 18.87
C ALA A 122 4.18 -14.50 19.04
N ASP A 123 3.63 -15.03 17.95
CA ASP A 123 3.03 -16.35 17.88
C ASP A 123 3.44 -16.96 16.53
N ILE A 124 4.41 -17.87 16.59
CA ILE A 124 5.03 -18.46 15.40
C ILE A 124 4.03 -19.33 14.63
N GLY A 125 3.08 -19.98 15.32
CA GLY A 125 2.05 -20.79 14.67
C GLY A 125 1.15 -19.92 13.81
N LYS A 126 0.62 -18.83 14.38
CA LYS A 126 -0.21 -17.88 13.61
C LYS A 126 0.56 -17.20 12.48
N LEU A 127 1.83 -16.86 12.71
CA LEU A 127 2.67 -16.28 11.66
C LEU A 127 2.89 -17.28 10.52
N LYS A 128 3.15 -18.55 10.83
CA LYS A 128 3.27 -19.61 9.82
C LYS A 128 1.99 -19.75 9.01
N ASP A 129 0.83 -19.92 9.65
CA ASP A 129 -0.46 -20.06 8.97
C ASP A 129 -0.76 -18.86 8.06
N PHE A 130 -0.39 -17.66 8.52
CA PHE A 130 -0.52 -16.42 7.76
C PHE A 130 0.41 -16.37 6.53
N LEU A 131 1.68 -16.74 6.67
CA LEU A 131 2.63 -16.78 5.56
C LEU A 131 2.28 -17.85 4.53
N GLU A 132 1.78 -19.01 4.97
CA GLU A 132 1.29 -20.06 4.08
C GLU A 132 0.07 -19.58 3.27
N ALA A 133 -0.85 -18.83 3.89
CA ALA A 133 -1.99 -18.24 3.20
C ALA A 133 -1.60 -17.10 2.24
N LEU A 134 -0.48 -16.40 2.45
CA LEU A 134 0.05 -15.38 1.54
C LEU A 134 0.75 -15.97 0.29
N SER A 135 1.16 -17.23 0.35
CA SER A 135 1.96 -17.87 -0.69
C SER A 135 1.13 -18.55 -1.79
N GLN A 136 -0.21 -18.41 -1.72
CA GLN A 136 -1.18 -18.93 -2.67
C GLN A 136 -1.58 -17.84 -3.67
#